data_AF-A0A661SE55-F1
#
_entry.id   AF-A0A661SE55-F1
#
_cell.length_a   1.000
_cell.length_b   1.000
_cell.length_c   1.000
_cell.angle_alpha   90.00
_cell.angle_beta   90.00
_cell.angle_gamma   90.00
#
_symmetry.space_group_name_H-M   'P 1'
#
loop_
_entity.id
_entity.type
_entity.pdbx_description
1 polymer ?
#
loop_
_entity_poly.entity_id
_entity_poly.type
_entity_poly.pdbx_seq_one_letter_code
_entity_poly.pdbx_strand_id
1 'polypeptide(L)' 'MLTAIRVGNFKAFAGSQLIPVRPLTLIYGANSSGKSSILHSLILARHAQETGDLDV' A
#
# COMPACT_ATOMS: atom_id res chain seq x y z
N MET A 1 -10.62 -3.23 11.76
CA MET A 1 -9.23 -3.75 11.73
C MET A 1 -8.82 -3.97 10.29
N LEU A 2 -7.64 -3.50 9.86
CA LEU A 2 -7.17 -3.72 8.49
C LEU A 2 -6.64 -5.14 8.34
N THR A 3 -7.17 -5.91 7.40
CA THR A 3 -6.84 -7.33 7.19
C THR A 3 -6.15 -7.61 5.85
N ALA A 4 -6.30 -6.72 4.88
CA ALA A 4 -5.59 -6.77 3.60
C ALA A 4 -5.62 -5.41 2.91
N ILE A 5 -4.72 -5.21 1.95
CA ILE A 5 -4.68 -4.05 1.05
C ILE A 5 -4.66 -4.59 -0.38
N ARG A 6 -5.48 -4.02 -1.26
CA ARG A 6 -5.39 -4.27 -2.70
C ARG A 6 -4.78 -3.06 -3.37
N VAL A 7 -3.67 -3.25 -4.08
CA VAL A 7 -2.92 -2.18 -4.76
C VAL A 7 -2.63 -2.58 -6.20
N GLY A 8 -2.82 -1.67 -7.14
CA GLY A 8 -2.55 -1.86 -8.57
C GLY A 8 -2.54 -0.52 -9.28
N ASN A 9 -1.88 -0.45 -10.43
CA ASN A 9 -1.60 0.81 -11.13
C ASN A 9 -1.03 1.90 -10.21
N PHE A 10 -0.21 1.51 -9.23
CA PHE A 10 0.30 2.41 -8.20
C PHE A 10 1.79 2.20 -7.98
N LYS A 11 2.59 3.20 -8.40
CA LYS A 11 4.06 3.18 -8.32
C LYS A 11 4.61 1.86 -8.89
N ALA A 12 5.32 1.07 -8.08
CA ALA A 12 5.93 -0.20 -8.48
C ALA A 12 4.92 -1.34 -8.77
N PHE A 13 3.64 -1.16 -8.48
CA PHE A 13 2.59 -2.16 -8.72
C PHE A 13 1.84 -1.86 -10.01
N ALA A 14 2.24 -2.48 -11.12
CA ALA A 14 1.48 -2.42 -12.37
C ALA A 14 0.17 -3.22 -12.25
N GLY A 15 0.27 -4.53 -12.00
CA GLY A 15 -0.89 -5.40 -11.78
C GLY A 15 -1.51 -5.21 -10.39
N SER A 16 -2.80 -5.53 -10.27
CA SER A 16 -3.47 -5.59 -8.96
C SER A 16 -2.93 -6.76 -8.13
N GLN A 17 -2.46 -6.45 -6.92
CA GLN A 17 -2.01 -7.43 -5.94
C GLN A 17 -2.81 -7.28 -4.64
N LEU A 18 -3.08 -8.41 -3.99
CA LEU A 18 -3.67 -8.45 -2.67
C LEU A 18 -2.57 -8.76 -1.64
N ILE A 19 -2.35 -7.84 -0.72
CA ILE A 19 -1.34 -7.93 0.34
C ILE A 19 -2.09 -8.18 1.66
N PRO A 20 -2.00 -9.38 2.25
CA PRO A 20 -2.62 -9.66 3.54
C PRO A 20 -1.90 -8.89 4.67
N VAL A 21 -2.67 -8.39 5.63
CA VAL A 21 -2.17 -7.67 6.80
C VAL A 21 -2.48 -8.49 8.05
N ARG A 22 -1.44 -8.78 8.83
CA ARG A 22 -1.50 -9.44 10.14
C ARG A 22 -1.05 -8.46 11.23
N PRO A 23 -1.35 -8.74 12.52
CA PRO A 23 -0.92 -7.88 13.63
C PRO A 23 0.57 -7.48 13.60
N LEU A 24 1.43 -8.37 13.11
CA LEU A 24 2.79 -8.05 12.68
C LEU A 24 2.99 -8.51 11.23
N THR A 25 3.31 -7.57 10.35
CA THR A 25 3.58 -7.82 8.93
C THR A 25 4.97 -7.30 8.59
N LEU A 26 5.88 -8.20 8.21
CA LEU A 26 7.25 -7.85 7.82
C LEU A 26 7.32 -7.67 6.29
N ILE A 27 7.81 -6.53 5.84
CA ILE A 27 8.01 -6.22 4.42
C ILE A 27 9.52 -6.22 4.14
N TYR A 28 9.99 -7.18 3.33
CA TYR A 28 11.40 -7.35 2.98
C TYR A 28 11.59 -7.67 1.50
N GLY A 29 12.82 -7.53 1.01
CA GLY A 29 13.18 -7.72 -0.41
C GLY A 29 14.21 -6.70 -0.90
N ALA A 30 14.71 -6.91 -2.12
CA ALA A 30 15.73 -6.06 -2.74
C ALA A 30 15.34 -4.58 -2.80
N ASN A 31 16.31 -3.67 -2.83
CA ASN A 31 16.03 -2.25 -3.03
C ASN A 31 15.30 -2.02 -4.35
N SER A 32 14.42 -1.02 -4.37
CA SER A 32 13.54 -0.73 -5.51
C SER A 32 12.47 -1.80 -5.83
N SER A 33 12.33 -2.88 -5.04
CA SER A 33 11.32 -3.93 -5.27
C SER A 33 9.86 -3.55 -4.91
N GLY A 34 9.57 -2.26 -4.67
CA GLY A 34 8.21 -1.78 -4.34
C GLY A 34 7.82 -1.78 -2.86
N LYS A 35 8.75 -2.09 -1.93
CA LYS A 35 8.47 -2.07 -0.47
C LYS A 35 7.89 -0.74 0.02
N SER A 36 8.54 0.38 -0.31
CA SER A 36 8.04 1.71 0.06
C SER A 36 6.72 2.05 -0.66
N SER A 37 6.47 1.47 -1.84
CA SER A 37 5.19 1.63 -2.54
C SER A 37 4.02 1.03 -1.76
N ILE A 38 4.24 -0.06 -1.01
CA ILE A 38 3.22 -0.62 -0.10
C ILE A 38 2.87 0.43 0.98
N LEU A 39 3.88 1.00 1.64
CA LEU A 39 3.68 2.01 2.67
C LEU A 39 3.01 3.28 2.11
N HIS A 40 3.43 3.76 0.94
CA HIS A 40 2.79 4.90 0.28
C HIS A 40 1.32 4.64 -0.07
N SER A 41 0.96 3.41 -0.47
CA SER A 41 -0.44 3.07 -0.75
C SER A 41 -1.32 3.17 0.50
N LEU A 42 -0.78 2.80 1.67
CA LEU A 42 -1.45 2.94 2.96
C LEU A 42 -1.63 4.41 3.36
N ILE A 43 -0.60 5.23 3.16
CA ILE A 43 -0.66 6.68 3.44
C ILE A 43 -1.71 7.35 2.56
N LEU A 44 -1.71 7.08 1.25
CA LEU A 44 -2.72 7.60 0.33
C LEU A 44 -4.13 7.16 0.73
N ALA A 45 -4.33 5.86 1.02
CA ALA A 45 -5.63 5.35 1.45
C ALA A 45 -6.11 6.01 2.75
N ARG A 46 -5.20 6.28 3.69
CA ARG A 46 -5.51 6.99 4.93
C ARG A 46 -5.89 8.45 4.65
N HIS A 47 -5.10 9.16 3.86
CA HIS A 47 -5.39 10.54 3.48
C HIS A 47 -6.77 10.64 2.81
N ALA A 48 -7.03 9.83 1.79
CA ALA A 48 -8.32 9.78 1.10
C ALA A 48 -9.50 9.48 2.05
N GLN A 49 -9.28 8.63 3.06
CA GLN A 49 -10.31 8.31 4.05
C GLN A 49 -10.57 9.48 5.02
N GLU A 50 -9.57 10.31 5.32
CA GLU A 50 -9.67 11.45 6.23
C GLU A 50 -10.18 12.73 5.55
N THR A 51 -9.72 13.00 4.33
CA THR A 51 -9.94 14.27 3.62
C THR A 51 -10.92 14.16 2.45
N GLY A 52 -11.07 12.95 1.89
CA GLY A 52 -11.77 12.75 0.61
C GLY A 52 -10.94 13.13 -0.61
N ASP A 53 -9.70 13.60 -0.42
CA ASP A 53 -8.79 13.97 -1.50
C ASP A 53 -7.88 12.79 -1.91
N LEU A 54 -7.52 12.75 -3.18
CA LEU A 54 -6.63 11.75 -3.75
C LEU A 54 -5.28 12.34 -4.17
N ASP A 55 -5.09 13.64 -4.01
CA ASP A 55 -3.82 14.34 -4.19
C ASP A 55 -3.17 14.58 -2.82
N VAL A 56 -1.93 14.11 -2.64
CA VAL A 56 -1.19 14.15 -1.37
C VAL A 56 0.11 14.92 -1.53
#